data_AF-A0ABD5AYR9-F1
#
_entry.id   AF-A0ABD5AYR9-F1
#
_cell.length_a   1.000
_cell.length_b   1.000
_cell.length_c   1.000
_cell.angle_alpha   90.00
_cell.angle_beta   90.00
_cell.angle_gamma   90.00
#
_symmetry.space_group_name_H-M   'P 1'
#
loop_
_entity.id
_entity.type
_entity.pdbx_description
1 polymer ?
#
loop_
_entity_poly.entity_id
_entity_poly.type
_entity_poly.pdbx_seq_one_letter_code
_entity_poly.pdbx_strand_id
1 'polypeptide(L)'
;VIGNPLGTDFKGSVSQGIVSGLNRHVPVDIDKNDNYDALMKAFQIDAPVNPGNSGGAVVDRDGRLIGIVSLKIDMHNVEGMAFA
;
A
#
# COMPACT_ATOMS: atom_id res chain seq x y z
N VAL A 1 8.17 -2.68 -3.65
CA VAL A 1 7.26 -1.61 -4.10
C VAL A 1 8.05 -0.60 -4.89
N ILE A 2 7.54 -0.16 -6.03
CA ILE A 2 8.18 0.83 -6.90
C ILE A 2 7.22 2.01 -7.07
N GLY A 3 7.68 3.23 -6.84
CA GLY A 3 6.85 4.44 -7.00
C GLY A 3 7.63 5.74 -6.86
N ASN A 4 6.90 6.86 -6.76
CA ASN A 4 7.46 8.20 -6.70
C ASN A 4 6.99 8.89 -5.41
N PRO A 5 7.48 8.46 -4.23
CA PRO A 5 7.11 9.08 -2.97
C PRO A 5 7.43 10.57 -3.00
N LEU A 6 6.56 11.42 -2.47
CA LEU A 6 6.76 12.88 -2.41
C LEU A 6 7.06 13.55 -3.78
N GLY A 7 6.67 12.92 -4.90
CA GLY A 7 6.72 13.52 -6.24
C GLY A 7 8.00 13.24 -7.03
N THR A 8 8.42 14.21 -7.85
CA THR A 8 9.51 14.05 -8.82
C THR A 8 10.89 13.89 -8.19
N ASP A 9 11.08 14.43 -6.99
CA ASP A 9 12.38 14.49 -6.32
C ASP A 9 12.84 13.11 -5.83
N PHE A 10 11.90 12.20 -5.55
CA PHE A 10 12.17 10.82 -5.20
C PHE A 10 11.57 9.83 -6.19
N LYS A 11 11.46 10.23 -7.46
CA LYS A 11 10.96 9.34 -8.52
C LYS A 11 11.80 8.06 -8.63
N GLY A 12 11.15 6.94 -8.95
CA GLY A 12 11.83 5.65 -9.12
C GLY A 12 12.34 5.05 -7.81
N SER A 13 11.76 5.44 -6.67
CA SER A 13 12.10 4.85 -5.37
C SER A 13 11.64 3.40 -5.30
N VAL A 14 12.50 2.57 -4.72
CA VAL A 14 12.22 1.16 -4.43
C VAL A 14 12.20 0.97 -2.91
N SER A 15 11.11 0.43 -2.38
CA SER A 15 11.05 -0.06 -1.01
C SER A 15 10.83 -1.57 -1.00
N GLN A 16 11.47 -2.27 -0.06
CA GLN A 16 11.32 -3.72 0.10
C GLN A 16 10.61 -4.04 1.42
N GLY A 17 10.03 -5.23 1.47
CA GLY A 17 9.39 -5.81 2.64
C GLY A 17 8.97 -7.23 2.34
N ILE A 18 8.10 -7.78 3.17
CA ILE A 18 7.48 -9.09 2.99
C ILE A 18 5.97 -8.94 2.85
N VAL A 19 5.33 -10.01 2.37
CA VAL A 19 3.88 -10.16 2.52
C VAL A 19 3.61 -10.61 3.95
N SER A 20 3.08 -9.69 4.76
CA SER A 20 2.82 -9.91 6.19
C SER A 20 1.48 -10.63 6.44
N GLY A 21 0.60 -10.68 5.44
CA GLY A 21 -0.67 -11.39 5.53
C GLY A 21 -1.45 -11.42 4.24
N LEU A 22 -2.22 -12.47 4.03
CA LEU A 22 -3.09 -12.65 2.86
C LEU A 22 -4.57 -12.48 3.24
N ASN A 23 -5.42 -12.29 2.24
CA ASN A 23 -6.89 -12.28 2.37
C ASN A 23 -7.43 -11.30 3.44
N ARG A 24 -6.84 -10.10 3.50
CA ARG A 24 -7.34 -9.02 4.36
C ARG A 24 -8.56 -8.39 3.70
N HIS A 25 -9.55 -8.06 4.52
CA HIS A 25 -10.70 -7.25 4.13
C HIS A 25 -10.52 -5.91 4.82
N VAL A 26 -10.14 -4.90 4.04
CA VAL A 26 -9.84 -3.57 4.54
C VAL A 26 -11.06 -2.69 4.28
N PRO A 27 -11.69 -2.14 5.33
CA PRO A 27 -12.79 -1.22 5.14
C PRO A 27 -12.27 0.08 4.53
N VAL A 28 -12.94 0.57 3.49
CA VAL A 28 -12.60 1.80 2.79
C VAL A 28 -13.78 2.76 2.83
N ASP A 29 -13.47 4.00 3.15
CA ASP A 29 -14.37 5.14 3.05
C ASP A 29 -13.90 5.96 1.83
N ILE A 30 -14.70 5.92 0.77
CA ILE A 30 -14.40 6.49 -0.54
C ILE A 30 -14.79 7.97 -0.56
N ASP A 31 -15.93 8.32 0.06
CA ASP A 31 -16.48 9.67 0.06
C ASP A 31 -16.04 10.53 1.26
N LYS A 32 -15.31 9.93 2.21
CA LYS A 32 -14.75 10.53 3.42
C LYS A 32 -15.82 11.07 4.38
N ASN A 33 -16.94 10.35 4.49
CA ASN A 33 -18.04 10.71 5.39
C ASN A 33 -17.95 10.04 6.78
N ASP A 34 -16.82 9.40 7.10
CA ASP A 34 -16.57 8.60 8.30
C ASP A 34 -17.41 7.30 8.41
N ASN A 35 -18.03 6.86 7.31
CA ASN A 35 -18.69 5.56 7.19
C ASN A 35 -18.02 4.73 6.09
N TYR A 36 -17.93 3.43 6.31
CA TYR A 36 -17.31 2.53 5.35
C TYR A 36 -18.26 2.19 4.20
N ASP A 37 -17.80 2.41 2.97
CA ASP A 37 -18.55 2.12 1.74
C ASP A 37 -18.34 0.69 1.27
N ALA A 38 -17.12 0.16 1.43
CA ALA A 38 -16.76 -1.14 0.89
C ALA A 38 -15.70 -1.86 1.73
N LEU A 39 -15.61 -3.18 1.52
CA LEU A 39 -14.52 -4.03 2.01
C LEU A 39 -13.63 -4.41 0.83
N MET A 40 -12.43 -3.84 0.78
CA MET A 40 -11.44 -4.17 -0.24
C MET A 40 -10.70 -5.45 0.16
N LYS A 41 -10.67 -6.44 -0.73
CA LYS A 41 -9.81 -7.62 -0.56
C LYS A 41 -8.39 -7.28 -0.97
N ALA A 42 -7.45 -7.48 -0.07
CA ALA A 42 -6.05 -7.12 -0.27
C ALA A 42 -5.09 -8.11 0.44
N PHE A 43 -3.81 -8.02 0.12
CA PHE A 43 -2.74 -8.57 0.95
C PHE A 43 -2.00 -7.45 1.67
N GLN A 44 -1.48 -7.75 2.85
CA GLN A 44 -0.72 -6.83 3.68
C GLN A 44 0.77 -6.95 3.37
N ILE A 45 1.46 -5.82 3.32
CA ILE A 45 2.92 -5.72 3.27
C ILE A 45 3.43 -4.79 4.38
N ASP A 46 4.68 -5.00 4.78
CA ASP A 46 5.40 -4.12 5.71
C ASP A 46 6.39 -3.17 5.01
N ALA A 47 6.47 -3.23 3.69
CA ALA A 47 7.31 -2.34 2.91
C ALA A 47 6.91 -0.87 3.17
N PRO A 48 7.89 0.05 3.33
CA PRO A 48 7.59 1.47 3.48
C PRO A 48 6.70 2.02 2.35
N VAL A 49 5.54 2.55 2.74
CA VAL A 49 4.55 3.20 1.87
C VAL A 49 4.31 4.63 2.34
N ASN A 50 4.48 5.57 1.42
CA ASN A 50 4.39 7.01 1.63
C ASN A 50 3.55 7.63 0.48
N PRO A 51 2.92 8.80 0.68
CA PRO A 51 2.23 9.50 -0.39
C PRO A 51 3.09 9.58 -1.67
N GLY A 52 2.57 9.09 -2.80
CA GLY A 52 3.26 9.04 -4.09
C GLY A 52 3.84 7.67 -4.49
N ASN A 53 4.01 6.72 -3.56
CA ASN A 53 4.16 5.31 -3.91
C ASN A 53 2.87 4.49 -3.75
N SER A 54 1.81 5.08 -3.19
CA SER A 54 0.42 4.65 -3.42
C SER A 54 0.11 4.74 -4.92
N GLY A 55 -0.43 3.66 -5.49
CA GLY A 55 -0.57 3.41 -6.92
C GLY A 55 0.64 2.72 -7.56
N GLY A 56 1.73 2.52 -6.80
CA GLY A 56 2.96 1.88 -7.25
C GLY A 56 2.87 0.35 -7.32
N ALA A 57 3.72 -0.23 -8.17
CA ALA A 57 3.77 -1.68 -8.38
C ALA A 57 4.39 -2.41 -7.19
N VAL A 58 3.77 -3.51 -6.76
CA VAL A 58 4.37 -4.52 -5.89
C VAL A 58 4.85 -5.67 -6.78
N VAL A 59 6.15 -5.96 -6.75
CA VAL A 59 6.74 -7.03 -7.54
C VAL A 59 7.39 -8.08 -6.63
N ASP A 60 7.35 -9.35 -7.06
CA ASP A 60 8.07 -10.43 -6.40
C ASP A 60 9.58 -10.38 -6.72
N ARG A 61 10.36 -11.33 -6.17
CA ARG A 61 11.82 -11.40 -6.38
C ARG A 61 12.23 -11.70 -7.82
N ASP A 62 11.33 -12.22 -8.63
CA ASP A 62 11.54 -12.50 -10.05
C ASP A 62 11.06 -11.34 -10.93
N GLY A 63 10.63 -10.23 -10.32
CA GLY A 63 10.13 -9.04 -11.02
C GLY A 63 8.70 -9.17 -11.54
N ARG A 64 7.93 -10.17 -11.09
CA ARG A 64 6.52 -10.31 -11.51
C ARG A 64 5.64 -9.38 -10.70
N LEU A 65 4.71 -8.69 -11.37
CA LEU A 65 3.70 -7.87 -10.71
C LEU A 65 2.73 -8.75 -9.91
N ILE A 66 2.64 -8.50 -8.61
CA ILE A 66 1.76 -9.25 -7.68
C ILE A 66 0.67 -8.38 -7.04
N GLY A 67 0.73 -7.05 -7.20
CA GLY A 67 -0.30 -6.15 -6.69
C GLY A 67 0.03 -4.68 -6.95
N ILE A 68 -0.91 -3.81 -6.58
CA ILE A 68 -0.77 -2.35 -6.67
C ILE A 68 -1.04 -1.79 -5.28
N VAL A 69 -0.08 -1.06 -4.71
CA VAL A 69 -0.26 -0.46 -3.38
C VAL A 69 -1.43 0.50 -3.43
N SER A 70 -2.47 0.25 -2.65
CA SER A 70 -3.70 1.04 -2.70
C SER A 70 -3.99 1.76 -1.39
N LEU A 71 -3.62 1.17 -0.25
CA LEU A 71 -4.02 1.66 1.07
C LEU A 71 -2.86 1.61 2.07
N LYS A 72 -2.87 2.54 3.01
CA LYS A 72 -2.05 2.54 4.23
C LYS A 72 -2.97 2.85 5.40
N ILE A 73 -2.80 2.16 6.52
CA ILE A 73 -3.44 2.59 7.77
C ILE A 73 -2.59 3.72 8.35
N ASP A 74 -3.16 4.91 8.40
CA ASP A 74 -2.51 6.12 8.91
C ASP A 74 -3.09 6.48 10.29
N MET A 75 -2.73 5.68 11.30
CA MET A 75 -3.07 5.93 12.69
C MET A 75 -1.77 6.21 13.47
N HIS A 76 -1.82 7.12 14.44
CA HIS A 76 -0.63 7.59 15.18
C HIS A 76 0.24 6.49 15.80
N ASN A 77 -0.32 5.30 16.06
CA ASN A 77 0.38 4.17 16.69
C ASN A 77 0.52 2.96 15.75
N VAL A 78 0.33 3.17 14.44
CA VAL A 78 0.39 2.11 13.44
C VAL A 78 1.46 2.44 12.41
N GLU A 79 2.44 1.55 12.30
CA GLU A 79 3.50 1.61 11.30
C GLU A 79 3.61 0.27 10.57
N GLY A 80 4.18 0.26 9.36
CA GLY A 80 4.43 -0.97 8.61
C GLY A 80 3.16 -1.73 8.20
N MET A 81 2.02 -1.05 8.10
CA MET A 81 0.77 -1.65 7.61
C MET A 81 0.30 -0.96 6.33
N ALA A 82 0.65 -1.56 5.19
CA ALA A 82 0.17 -1.17 3.88
C ALA A 82 -0.48 -2.36 3.16
N PHE A 83 -1.32 -2.05 2.17
CA PHE A 83 -2.15 -3.04 1.48
C PHE A 83 -2.11 -2.85 -0.03
N ALA A 84 -2.12 -3.98 -0.73
CA ALA A 84 -2.08 -4.08 -2.18
C ALA A 84 -2.99 -5.19 -2.72
#